data_AF-A0AAU9UWI3-F1
#
_entry.id   AF-A0AAU9UWI3-F1
#
_cell.length_a   1.000
_cell.length_b   1.000
_cell.length_c   1.000
_cell.angle_alpha   90.00
_cell.angle_beta   90.00
_cell.angle_gamma   90.00
#
_symmetry.space_group_name_H-M   'P 1'
#
loop_
_entity.id
_entity.type
_entity.pdbx_description
1 polymer ?
#
loop_
_entity_poly.entity_id
_entity_poly.type
_entity_poly.pdbx_seq_one_letter_code
_entity_poly.pdbx_strand_id
1 'polypeptide(L)'
;MKNNKPNVPSELVTTACLSGSLSIILSLTSITYCILGLIYRYECSVGNLTNRNGAEYFFATILQTYILNEKCSTANNVYNITKANSVFILAIIILVFAAVNFITAITLVSASKLEEASKNIDIVAYIHIGVSVACLVVDLTLGVHFGMDYTNLTNYLALNAPGLETNYEIDSIRIGAFLLMTLSLKGYIGHAINLILLVLLICHVVEYQNISQENEHAIHTLGVLNAFE
;
A
#
# COMPACT_ATOMS: atom_id res chain seq x y z
N MET A 1 -20.36 -21.07 37.21
CA MET A 1 -20.68 -19.87 36.42
C MET A 1 -20.00 -19.99 35.07
N LYS A 2 -20.76 -20.24 33.99
CA LYS A 2 -20.23 -20.09 32.63
C LYS A 2 -20.10 -18.59 32.40
N ASN A 3 -18.85 -18.10 32.30
CA ASN A 3 -18.59 -16.74 31.87
C ASN A 3 -19.12 -16.60 30.44
N ASN A 4 -20.29 -15.99 30.28
CA ASN A 4 -20.75 -15.50 28.99
C ASN A 4 -19.83 -14.32 28.61
N LYS A 5 -18.62 -14.62 28.16
CA LYS A 5 -17.79 -13.62 27.47
C LYS A 5 -18.50 -13.34 26.14
N PRO A 6 -18.69 -12.06 25.75
CA PRO A 6 -19.27 -11.75 24.46
C PRO A 6 -18.34 -12.30 23.37
N ASN A 7 -18.82 -13.29 22.63
CA ASN A 7 -18.11 -13.78 21.46
C ASN A 7 -18.12 -12.67 20.40
N VAL A 8 -16.97 -12.46 19.76
CA VAL A 8 -16.87 -11.52 18.64
C VAL A 8 -17.85 -11.95 17.53
N PRO A 9 -18.66 -11.04 16.96
CA PRO A 9 -19.57 -11.37 15.87
C PRO A 9 -18.81 -12.01 14.71
N SER A 10 -19.36 -13.07 14.11
CA SER A 10 -18.73 -13.79 13.02
C SER A 10 -18.43 -12.89 11.81
N GLU A 11 -19.28 -11.90 11.57
CA GLU A 11 -19.15 -10.90 10.50
C GLU A 11 -17.94 -9.97 10.71
N LEU A 12 -17.65 -9.61 11.97
CA LEU A 12 -16.47 -8.84 12.32
C LEU A 12 -15.20 -9.68 12.13
N VAL A 13 -15.23 -10.95 12.53
CA VAL A 13 -14.11 -11.88 12.35
C VAL A 13 -13.80 -12.11 10.86
N THR A 14 -14.83 -12.34 10.03
CA THR A 14 -14.64 -12.55 8.59
C THR A 14 -14.10 -11.30 7.90
N THR A 15 -14.67 -10.13 8.20
CA THR A 15 -14.22 -8.86 7.63
C THR A 15 -12.80 -8.51 8.05
N ALA A 16 -12.45 -8.69 9.34
CA ALA A 16 -11.10 -8.51 9.85
C ALA A 16 -10.10 -9.47 9.18
N CYS A 17 -10.47 -10.74 9.00
CA CYS A 17 -9.63 -11.71 8.30
C CYS A 17 -9.42 -11.35 6.83
N LEU A 18 -10.46 -10.94 6.11
CA LEU A 18 -10.37 -10.56 4.70
C LEU A 18 -9.53 -9.29 4.51
N SER A 19 -9.82 -8.23 5.27
CA SER A 19 -9.07 -6.97 5.23
C SER A 19 -7.61 -7.16 5.64
N GLY A 20 -7.36 -7.90 6.72
CA GLY A 20 -6.03 -8.22 7.19
C GLY A 20 -5.24 -9.04 6.18
N SER A 21 -5.82 -10.10 5.63
CA SER A 21 -5.15 -10.95 4.63
C SER A 21 -4.81 -10.19 3.35
N LEU A 22 -5.72 -9.34 2.86
CA LEU A 22 -5.45 -8.48 1.71
C LEU A 22 -4.30 -7.51 2.01
N SER A 23 -4.34 -6.87 3.18
CA SER A 23 -3.31 -5.92 3.61
C SER A 23 -1.94 -6.59 3.75
N ILE A 24 -1.89 -7.83 4.22
CA ILE A 24 -0.66 -8.65 4.27
C ILE A 24 -0.10 -8.82 2.86
N ILE A 25 -0.91 -9.30 1.91
CA ILE A 25 -0.47 -9.55 0.53
C ILE A 25 0.04 -8.24 -0.11
N LEU A 26 -0.72 -7.16 0.00
CA LEU A 26 -0.36 -5.85 -0.57
C LEU A 26 0.91 -5.26 0.07
N SER A 27 1.13 -5.52 1.36
CA SER A 27 2.33 -5.04 2.05
C SER A 27 3.56 -5.86 1.64
N LEU A 28 3.44 -7.19 1.54
CA LEU A 28 4.52 -8.07 1.05
C LEU A 28 4.97 -7.72 -0.37
N THR A 29 4.03 -7.46 -1.29
CA THR A 29 4.38 -7.06 -2.65
C THR A 29 5.11 -5.72 -2.65
N SER A 30 4.63 -4.74 -1.88
CA SER A 30 5.27 -3.42 -1.76
C SER A 30 6.67 -3.51 -1.16
N ILE A 31 6.86 -4.29 -0.11
CA ILE A 31 8.17 -4.55 0.52
C ILE A 31 9.11 -5.18 -0.52
N THR A 32 8.65 -6.18 -1.26
CA THR A 32 9.45 -6.86 -2.29
C THR A 32 9.92 -5.88 -3.36
N TYR A 33 9.01 -5.06 -3.91
CA TYR A 33 9.37 -4.07 -4.93
C TYR A 33 10.30 -2.98 -4.39
N CYS A 34 10.08 -2.49 -3.17
CA CYS A 34 10.97 -1.50 -2.56
C CYS A 34 12.38 -2.07 -2.33
N ILE A 35 12.50 -3.30 -1.81
CA ILE A 35 13.80 -3.96 -1.61
C ILE A 35 14.52 -4.15 -2.95
N LEU A 36 13.82 -4.63 -3.98
CA LEU A 36 14.41 -4.76 -5.32
C LEU A 36 14.89 -3.41 -5.85
N GLY A 37 14.10 -2.35 -5.71
CA GLY A 37 14.50 -0.99 -6.09
C GLY A 37 15.74 -0.50 -5.33
N LEU A 38 15.84 -0.80 -4.03
CA LEU A 38 17.01 -0.44 -3.20
C LEU A 38 18.28 -1.19 -3.62
N ILE A 39 18.17 -2.48 -3.95
CA ILE A 39 19.30 -3.29 -4.44
C ILE A 39 19.78 -2.73 -5.78
N TYR A 40 18.87 -2.59 -6.75
CA TYR A 40 19.24 -2.17 -8.10
C TYR A 40 19.74 -0.73 -8.18
N ARG A 41 19.35 0.17 -7.26
CA ARG A 41 19.81 1.56 -7.24
C ARG A 41 21.34 1.71 -7.22
N TYR A 42 22.03 0.80 -6.54
CA TYR A 42 23.48 0.86 -6.38
C TYR A 42 24.24 0.01 -7.42
N GLU A 43 23.53 -0.76 -8.24
CA GLU A 43 24.12 -1.67 -9.21
C GLU A 43 24.21 -1.02 -10.61
N CYS A 44 25.22 -0.17 -10.83
CA CYS A 44 25.36 0.60 -12.07
C CYS A 44 25.50 -0.27 -13.34
N SER A 45 25.87 -1.56 -13.22
CA SER A 45 25.97 -2.52 -14.34
C SER A 45 24.61 -2.96 -14.90
N VAL A 46 23.54 -2.87 -14.09
CA VAL A 46 22.21 -3.36 -14.48
C VAL A 46 21.54 -2.45 -15.51
N GLY A 47 21.97 -1.19 -15.58
CA GLY A 47 21.54 -0.22 -16.58
C GLY A 47 22.35 -0.23 -17.88
N ASN A 48 23.18 -1.24 -18.19
CA ASN A 48 23.88 -1.22 -19.47
C ASN A 48 22.96 -1.67 -20.63
N LEU A 49 22.74 -0.78 -21.61
CA LEU A 49 21.88 -1.02 -22.77
C LEU A 49 22.56 -1.82 -23.90
N THR A 50 23.88 -2.01 -23.85
CA THR A 50 24.58 -2.77 -24.90
C THR A 50 24.01 -4.18 -25.01
N ASN A 51 23.48 -4.51 -26.20
CA ASN A 51 22.89 -5.79 -26.60
C ASN A 51 21.54 -6.16 -25.96
N ARG A 52 20.82 -5.22 -25.35
CA ARG A 52 19.46 -5.46 -24.84
C ARG A 52 18.40 -5.10 -25.87
N ASN A 53 17.47 -6.02 -26.13
CA ASN A 53 16.37 -5.82 -27.09
C ASN A 53 15.01 -6.02 -26.41
N GLY A 54 13.97 -5.34 -26.94
CA GLY A 54 12.58 -5.53 -26.52
C GLY A 54 12.34 -5.22 -25.04
N ALA A 55 11.87 -6.22 -24.29
CA ALA A 55 11.51 -6.04 -22.87
C ALA A 55 12.72 -5.69 -21.98
N GLU A 56 13.90 -6.24 -22.27
CA GLU A 56 15.11 -5.95 -21.49
C GLU A 56 15.57 -4.51 -21.67
N TYR A 57 15.43 -3.98 -22.89
CA TYR A 57 15.68 -2.57 -23.20
C TYR A 57 14.72 -1.69 -22.40
N PHE A 58 13.42 -1.99 -22.45
CA PHE A 58 12.39 -1.26 -21.71
C PHE A 58 12.66 -1.20 -20.19
N PHE A 59 12.93 -2.35 -19.55
CA PHE A 59 13.23 -2.37 -18.11
C PHE A 59 14.55 -1.69 -17.77
N ALA A 60 15.58 -1.81 -18.61
CA ALA A 60 16.84 -1.10 -18.43
C ALA A 60 16.63 0.42 -18.47
N THR A 61 15.85 0.93 -19.43
CA THR A 61 15.53 2.36 -19.55
C THR A 61 14.79 2.87 -18.31
N ILE A 62 13.83 2.11 -17.78
CA ILE A 62 13.13 2.47 -16.52
C ILE A 62 14.12 2.55 -15.35
N LEU A 63 14.98 1.53 -15.20
CA LEU A 63 15.97 1.48 -14.12
C LEU A 63 16.95 2.66 -14.19
N GLN A 64 17.47 2.96 -15.38
CA GLN A 64 18.35 4.11 -15.61
C GLN A 64 17.71 5.45 -15.27
N THR A 65 16.40 5.58 -15.51
CA THR A 65 15.68 6.84 -15.38
C THR A 65 15.20 7.10 -13.94
N TYR A 66 14.60 6.08 -13.30
CA TYR A 66 13.89 6.26 -12.03
C TYR A 66 14.57 5.64 -10.81
N ILE A 67 15.47 4.67 -10.98
CA ILE A 67 16.00 3.85 -9.87
C ILE A 67 17.49 4.07 -9.64
N LEU A 68 18.31 4.03 -10.69
CA LEU A 68 19.76 4.17 -10.61
C LEU A 68 20.15 5.52 -10.01
N ASN A 69 21.22 5.50 -9.21
CA ASN A 69 21.80 6.70 -8.68
C ASN A 69 22.33 7.58 -9.82
N GLU A 70 22.07 8.90 -9.76
CA GLU A 70 22.57 9.90 -10.72
C GLU A 70 24.12 9.89 -10.86
N LYS A 71 24.84 9.29 -9.90
CA LYS A 71 26.29 9.08 -9.97
C LYS A 71 26.72 7.96 -10.93
N CYS A 72 25.82 7.08 -11.36
CA CYS A 72 26.12 6.04 -12.34
C CYS A 72 26.24 6.68 -13.73
N SER A 73 27.24 6.29 -14.53
CA SER A 73 27.44 6.81 -15.89
C SER A 73 26.31 6.44 -16.86
N THR A 74 25.53 5.42 -16.53
CA THR A 74 24.37 4.92 -17.27
C THR A 74 23.05 5.56 -16.84
N ALA A 75 23.05 6.42 -15.81
CA ALA A 75 21.83 7.08 -15.36
C ALA A 75 21.35 8.10 -16.41
N ASN A 76 20.06 8.01 -16.76
CA ASN A 76 19.46 8.91 -17.73
C ASN A 76 18.72 10.02 -16.98
N ASN A 77 19.06 11.28 -17.27
CA ASN A 77 18.43 12.43 -16.63
C ASN A 77 17.53 13.13 -17.66
N VAL A 78 16.25 12.78 -17.64
CA VAL A 78 15.25 13.46 -18.47
C VAL A 78 14.77 14.70 -17.72
N TYR A 79 14.67 15.82 -18.45
CA TYR A 79 14.20 17.08 -17.87
C TYR A 79 12.70 17.00 -17.56
N ASN A 80 12.26 17.63 -16.46
CA ASN A 80 10.86 17.71 -16.01
C ASN A 80 10.17 16.38 -15.69
N ILE A 81 10.91 15.35 -15.26
CA ILE A 81 10.35 14.14 -14.65
C ILE A 81 10.78 13.98 -13.19
N THR A 82 10.10 13.11 -12.45
CA THR A 82 10.44 12.76 -11.07
C THR A 82 11.85 12.19 -10.98
N LYS A 83 12.72 12.89 -10.23
CA LYS A 83 14.13 12.51 -10.07
C LYS A 83 14.26 11.18 -9.32
N ALA A 84 15.27 10.38 -9.68
CA ALA A 84 15.59 9.12 -9.02
C ALA A 84 15.84 9.26 -7.51
N ASN A 85 16.30 10.43 -7.04
CA ASN A 85 16.45 10.71 -5.61
C ASN A 85 15.09 10.86 -4.89
N SER A 86 14.11 11.48 -5.53
CA SER A 86 12.76 11.61 -4.98
C SER A 86 12.06 10.26 -4.94
N VAL A 87 12.18 9.46 -6.00
CA VAL A 87 11.66 8.08 -6.06
C VAL A 87 12.26 7.23 -4.93
N PHE A 88 13.57 7.37 -4.67
CA PHE A 88 14.24 6.66 -3.59
C PHE A 88 13.71 7.03 -2.19
N ILE A 89 13.55 8.32 -1.90
CA ILE A 89 13.01 8.77 -0.61
C ILE A 89 11.59 8.25 -0.42
N LEU A 90 10.74 8.37 -1.45
CA LEU A 90 9.37 7.87 -1.40
C LEU A 90 9.31 6.34 -1.25
N ALA A 91 10.20 5.58 -1.91
CA ALA A 91 10.30 4.14 -1.75
C ALA A 91 10.67 3.72 -0.32
N ILE A 92 11.55 4.47 0.36
CA ILE A 92 11.86 4.22 1.78
C ILE A 92 10.63 4.48 2.65
N ILE A 93 9.90 5.58 2.41
CA ILE A 93 8.68 5.89 3.16
C ILE A 93 7.63 4.78 2.95
N ILE A 94 7.40 4.35 1.70
CA ILE A 94 6.51 3.23 1.38
C ILE A 94 6.94 1.96 2.11
N LEU A 95 8.24 1.64 2.13
CA LEU A 95 8.75 0.46 2.82
C LEU A 95 8.43 0.49 4.32
N VAL A 96 8.61 1.64 4.98
CA VAL A 96 8.30 1.81 6.40
C VAL A 96 6.80 1.62 6.66
N PHE A 97 5.95 2.29 5.88
CA PHE A 97 4.49 2.17 6.03
C PHE A 97 3.99 0.77 5.69
N ALA A 98 4.55 0.10 4.68
CA ALA A 98 4.23 -1.28 4.35
C ALA A 98 4.63 -2.24 5.48
N ALA A 99 5.78 -2.04 6.13
CA ALA A 99 6.18 -2.84 7.28
C ALA A 99 5.24 -2.63 8.48
N VAL A 100 4.86 -1.39 8.78
CA VAL A 100 3.89 -1.10 9.85
C VAL A 100 2.53 -1.73 9.54
N ASN A 101 2.05 -1.59 8.30
CA ASN A 101 0.77 -2.15 7.86
C ASN A 101 0.75 -3.68 7.90
N PHE A 102 1.87 -4.32 7.57
CA PHE A 102 2.04 -5.76 7.69
C PHE A 102 1.88 -6.23 9.15
N ILE A 103 2.53 -5.53 10.09
CA ILE A 103 2.42 -5.85 11.52
C ILE A 103 0.99 -5.63 12.01
N THR A 104 0.37 -4.49 11.70
CA THR A 104 -1.01 -4.20 12.15
C THR A 104 -2.01 -5.19 11.58
N ALA A 105 -1.86 -5.57 10.31
CA ALA A 105 -2.73 -6.57 9.68
C ALA A 105 -2.61 -7.94 10.34
N ILE A 106 -1.40 -8.39 10.70
CA ILE A 106 -1.21 -9.63 11.47
C ILE A 106 -1.89 -9.52 12.83
N THR A 107 -1.68 -8.42 13.54
CA THR A 107 -2.29 -8.23 14.86
C THR A 107 -3.81 -8.23 14.80
N LEU A 108 -4.42 -7.65 13.75
CA LEU A 108 -5.87 -7.68 13.54
C LEU A 108 -6.39 -9.10 13.31
N VAL A 109 -5.72 -9.89 12.46
CA VAL A 109 -6.09 -11.29 12.20
C VAL A 109 -5.91 -12.17 13.44
N SER A 110 -4.86 -11.94 14.23
CA SER A 110 -4.67 -12.66 15.49
C SER A 110 -5.72 -12.28 16.53
N ALA A 111 -5.96 -10.98 16.73
CA ALA A 111 -6.91 -10.47 17.71
C ALA A 111 -8.35 -10.91 17.42
N SER A 112 -8.74 -11.05 16.14
CA SER A 112 -10.08 -11.52 15.78
C SER A 112 -10.30 -13.01 16.02
N LYS A 113 -9.25 -13.82 16.20
CA LYS A 113 -9.34 -15.27 16.44
C LYS A 113 -9.15 -15.67 17.90
N LEU A 114 -8.52 -14.82 18.71
CA LEU A 114 -8.21 -15.09 20.12
C LEU A 114 -9.34 -14.57 21.02
N GLU A 115 -10.04 -15.47 21.71
CA GLU A 115 -11.12 -15.13 22.65
C GLU A 115 -10.68 -14.14 23.74
N GLU A 116 -9.42 -14.23 24.19
CA GLU A 116 -8.85 -13.34 25.22
C GLU A 116 -8.52 -11.93 24.69
N ALA A 117 -8.30 -11.80 23.38
CA ALA A 117 -7.97 -10.53 22.72
C ALA A 117 -9.22 -9.76 22.22
N SER A 118 -10.40 -10.39 22.27
CA SER A 118 -11.69 -9.83 21.85
C SER A 118 -11.98 -8.45 22.46
N LYS A 119 -11.59 -8.21 23.72
CA LYS A 119 -11.80 -6.93 24.42
C LYS A 119 -11.07 -5.73 23.80
N ASN A 120 -10.00 -5.97 23.04
CA ASN A 120 -9.18 -4.92 22.44
C ASN A 120 -9.34 -4.84 20.92
N ILE A 121 -10.28 -5.59 20.34
CA ILE A 121 -10.43 -5.69 18.88
C ILE A 121 -10.71 -4.33 18.23
N ASP A 122 -11.45 -3.45 18.91
CA ASP A 122 -11.77 -2.11 18.43
C ASP A 122 -10.51 -1.25 18.25
N ILE A 123 -9.65 -1.23 19.28
CA ILE A 123 -8.40 -0.45 19.26
C ILE A 123 -7.51 -0.96 18.13
N VAL A 124 -7.37 -2.28 18.00
CA VAL A 124 -6.56 -2.91 16.95
C VAL A 124 -7.14 -2.61 15.57
N ALA A 125 -8.46 -2.64 15.41
CA ALA A 125 -9.13 -2.32 14.15
C ALA A 125 -8.93 -0.84 13.77
N TYR A 126 -9.09 0.10 14.69
CA TYR A 126 -8.85 1.53 14.42
C TYR A 126 -7.39 1.83 14.04
N ILE A 127 -6.43 1.19 14.72
CA ILE A 127 -5.01 1.31 14.36
C ILE A 127 -4.78 0.78 12.93
N HIS A 128 -5.32 -0.40 12.61
CA HIS A 128 -5.21 -0.99 11.27
C HIS A 128 -5.84 -0.11 10.19
N ILE A 129 -7.02 0.47 10.46
CA ILE A 129 -7.68 1.40 9.54
C ILE A 129 -6.81 2.63 9.30
N GLY A 130 -6.31 3.27 10.37
CA GLY A 130 -5.48 4.46 10.27
C GLY A 130 -4.19 4.22 9.47
N VAL A 131 -3.52 3.10 9.74
CA VAL A 131 -2.30 2.70 9.01
C VAL A 131 -2.61 2.38 7.54
N SER A 132 -3.71 1.68 7.26
CA SER A 132 -4.12 1.36 5.88
C SER A 132 -4.43 2.63 5.06
N VAL A 133 -5.07 3.63 5.67
CA VAL A 133 -5.32 4.92 5.03
C VAL A 133 -4.01 5.69 4.82
N ALA A 134 -3.11 5.68 5.80
CA ALA A 134 -1.81 6.32 5.65
C ALA A 134 -0.99 5.69 4.51
N CYS A 135 -0.98 4.36 4.40
CA CYS A 135 -0.39 3.65 3.26
C CYS A 135 -0.98 4.12 1.93
N LEU A 136 -2.31 4.21 1.82
CA LEU A 136 -2.98 4.70 0.61
C LEU A 136 -2.49 6.11 0.23
N VAL A 137 -2.33 7.02 1.20
CA VAL A 137 -1.86 8.39 0.92
C VAL A 137 -0.42 8.39 0.40
N VAL A 138 0.46 7.59 0.98
CA VAL A 138 1.85 7.49 0.52
C VAL A 138 1.92 6.88 -0.89
N ASP A 139 1.19 5.78 -1.12
CA ASP A 139 1.12 5.12 -2.43
C ASP A 139 0.55 6.07 -3.50
N LEU A 140 -0.50 6.81 -3.16
CA LEU A 140 -1.10 7.82 -4.03
C LEU A 140 -0.11 8.94 -4.37
N THR A 141 0.70 9.37 -3.39
CA THR A 141 1.71 10.43 -3.61
C THR A 141 2.71 10.01 -4.67
N LEU A 142 3.27 8.79 -4.56
CA LEU A 142 4.20 8.27 -5.57
C LEU A 142 3.50 8.02 -6.92
N GLY A 143 2.27 7.50 -6.90
CA GLY A 143 1.48 7.30 -8.12
C GLY A 143 1.18 8.60 -8.87
N VAL A 144 0.88 9.69 -8.15
CA VAL A 144 0.66 11.02 -8.76
C VAL A 144 1.93 11.55 -9.41
N HIS A 145 3.09 11.38 -8.78
CA HIS A 145 4.38 11.76 -9.39
C HIS A 145 4.59 11.07 -10.74
N PHE A 146 4.38 9.76 -10.81
CA PHE A 146 4.48 9.03 -12.08
C PHE A 146 3.35 9.38 -13.07
N GLY A 147 2.16 9.71 -12.59
CA GLY A 147 1.07 10.22 -13.43
C GLY A 147 1.40 11.56 -14.07
N MET A 148 2.02 12.47 -13.32
CA MET A 148 2.54 13.74 -13.86
C MET A 148 3.63 13.51 -14.90
N ASP A 149 4.55 12.59 -14.65
CA ASP A 149 5.60 12.23 -15.61
C ASP A 149 5.00 11.69 -16.91
N TYR A 150 4.01 10.79 -16.82
CA TYR A 150 3.28 10.26 -17.97
C TYR A 150 2.61 11.37 -18.79
N THR A 151 1.92 12.30 -18.14
CA THR A 151 1.26 13.44 -18.81
C THR A 151 2.28 14.37 -19.46
N ASN A 152 3.37 14.71 -18.77
CA ASN A 152 4.41 15.57 -19.30
C ASN A 152 5.08 14.97 -20.55
N LEU A 153 5.43 13.68 -20.50
CA LEU A 153 6.04 12.97 -21.63
C LEU A 153 5.07 12.82 -22.80
N THR A 154 3.78 12.62 -22.52
CA THR A 154 2.73 12.60 -23.56
C THR A 154 2.63 13.94 -24.27
N ASN A 155 2.60 15.04 -23.52
CA ASN A 155 2.54 16.39 -24.08
C ASN A 155 3.81 16.70 -24.89
N TYR A 156 4.98 16.27 -24.41
CA TYR A 156 6.24 16.44 -25.13
C TYR A 156 6.23 15.69 -26.47
N LEU A 157 5.77 14.42 -26.49
CA LEU A 157 5.68 13.63 -27.73
C LEU A 157 4.66 14.22 -28.71
N ALA A 158 3.55 14.80 -28.24
CA ALA A 158 2.54 15.41 -29.08
C ALA A 158 3.05 16.66 -29.84
N LEU A 159 4.08 17.32 -29.32
CA LEU A 159 4.69 18.51 -29.93
C LEU A 159 5.82 18.18 -30.93
N ASN A 160 6.30 16.94 -30.97
CA ASN A 160 7.42 16.52 -31.81
C ASN A 160 6.95 15.79 -33.08
N ALA A 161 7.74 15.90 -34.16
CA ALA A 161 7.47 15.19 -35.40
C ALA A 161 7.55 13.66 -35.21
N PRO A 162 6.60 12.87 -35.76
CA PRO A 162 6.65 11.41 -35.67
C PRO A 162 7.86 10.85 -36.43
N GLY A 163 8.46 9.76 -35.91
CA GLY A 163 9.52 9.01 -36.60
C GLY A 163 10.96 9.31 -36.20
N LEU A 164 11.22 10.19 -35.21
CA LEU A 164 12.56 10.38 -34.65
C LEU A 164 12.90 9.26 -33.65
N GLU A 165 14.11 8.70 -33.71
CA GLU A 165 14.57 7.66 -32.77
C GLU A 165 14.52 8.12 -31.31
N THR A 166 14.79 9.40 -31.05
CA THR A 166 14.65 10.01 -29.70
C THR A 166 13.23 9.92 -29.15
N ASN A 167 12.21 9.85 -30.01
CA ASN A 167 10.83 9.70 -29.56
C ASN A 167 10.55 8.28 -29.07
N TYR A 168 11.28 7.27 -29.54
CA TYR A 168 11.12 5.88 -29.11
C TYR A 168 11.59 5.67 -27.67
N GLU A 169 12.72 6.28 -27.30
CA GLU A 169 13.22 6.25 -25.92
C GLU A 169 12.26 6.98 -24.97
N ILE A 170 11.80 8.17 -25.35
CA ILE A 170 10.83 8.95 -24.57
C ILE A 170 9.49 8.22 -24.43
N ASP A 171 9.03 7.53 -25.48
CA ASP A 171 7.83 6.70 -25.40
C ASP A 171 8.01 5.51 -24.45
N SER A 172 9.19 4.90 -24.45
CA SER A 172 9.55 3.84 -23.50
C SER A 172 9.51 4.35 -22.06
N ILE A 173 10.02 5.56 -21.80
CA ILE A 173 9.98 6.20 -20.48
C ILE A 173 8.54 6.56 -20.09
N ARG A 174 7.71 7.01 -21.04
CA ARG A 174 6.29 7.29 -20.83
C ARG A 174 5.54 6.04 -20.38
N ILE A 175 5.68 4.94 -21.12
CA ILE A 175 5.05 3.66 -20.76
C ILE A 175 5.62 3.15 -19.43
N GLY A 176 6.91 3.38 -19.17
CA GLY A 176 7.54 3.10 -17.88
C GLY A 176 6.94 3.87 -16.71
N ALA A 177 6.68 5.17 -16.86
CA ALA A 177 5.99 5.98 -15.88
C ALA A 177 4.57 5.45 -15.61
N PHE A 178 3.84 5.07 -16.66
CA PHE A 178 2.51 4.45 -16.50
C PHE A 178 2.57 3.12 -15.74
N LEU A 179 3.57 2.29 -16.03
CA LEU A 179 3.80 1.02 -15.33
C LEU A 179 4.12 1.27 -13.85
N LEU A 180 5.04 2.19 -13.55
CA LEU A 180 5.42 2.53 -12.17
C LEU A 180 4.25 3.15 -11.40
N MET A 181 3.44 3.99 -12.03
CA MET A 181 2.18 4.49 -11.47
C MET A 181 1.26 3.31 -11.10
N THR A 182 1.03 2.40 -12.04
CA THR A 182 0.15 1.24 -11.82
C THR A 182 0.68 0.32 -10.71
N LEU A 183 1.99 0.11 -10.65
CA LEU A 183 2.62 -0.69 -9.59
C LEU A 183 2.52 -0.01 -8.22
N SER A 184 2.78 1.30 -8.15
CA SER A 184 2.68 2.08 -6.90
C SER A 184 1.26 2.07 -6.33
N LEU A 185 0.25 2.14 -7.22
CA LEU A 185 -1.17 2.07 -6.86
C LEU A 185 -1.69 0.63 -6.73
N LYS A 186 -0.80 -0.37 -6.62
CA LYS A 186 -1.16 -1.79 -6.43
C LYS A 186 -2.20 -2.30 -7.45
N GLY A 187 -2.07 -1.85 -8.70
CA GLY A 187 -2.98 -2.19 -9.79
C GLY A 187 -4.37 -1.57 -9.69
N TYR A 188 -4.55 -0.50 -8.90
CA TYR A 188 -5.80 0.22 -8.59
C TYR A 188 -6.84 -0.60 -7.81
N ILE A 189 -7.06 -1.84 -8.22
CA ILE A 189 -8.04 -2.78 -7.65
C ILE A 189 -7.70 -3.09 -6.19
N GLY A 190 -6.41 -3.21 -5.84
CA GLY A 190 -6.00 -3.49 -4.47
C GLY A 190 -6.49 -2.43 -3.48
N HIS A 191 -6.35 -1.15 -3.82
CA HIS A 191 -6.84 -0.06 -2.98
C HIS A 191 -8.37 0.03 -2.97
N ALA A 192 -9.03 -0.19 -4.11
CA ALA A 192 -10.49 -0.16 -4.19
C ALA A 192 -11.15 -1.23 -3.30
N ILE A 193 -10.68 -2.48 -3.37
CA ILE A 193 -11.18 -3.57 -2.52
C ILE A 193 -10.86 -3.28 -1.05
N ASN A 194 -9.65 -2.82 -0.74
CA ASN A 194 -9.27 -2.53 0.63
C ASN A 194 -10.15 -1.42 1.23
N LEU A 195 -10.48 -0.37 0.46
CA LEU A 195 -11.34 0.72 0.92
C LEU A 195 -12.75 0.23 1.29
N ILE A 196 -13.34 -0.64 0.45
CA ILE A 196 -14.65 -1.27 0.75
C ILE A 196 -14.56 -2.08 2.05
N LEU A 197 -13.51 -2.90 2.21
CA LEU A 197 -13.31 -3.71 3.40
C LEU A 197 -13.08 -2.87 4.66
N LEU A 198 -12.41 -1.73 4.55
CA LEU A 198 -12.22 -0.79 5.67
C LEU A 198 -13.56 -0.17 6.09
N VAL A 199 -14.43 0.21 5.14
CA VAL A 199 -15.77 0.72 5.46
C VAL A 199 -16.60 -0.35 6.18
N LEU A 200 -16.60 -1.59 5.69
CA LEU A 200 -17.27 -2.70 6.37
C LEU A 200 -16.71 -2.95 7.77
N LEU A 201 -15.38 -2.90 7.92
CA LEU A 201 -14.72 -3.06 9.22
C LEU A 201 -15.15 -1.97 10.20
N ILE A 202 -15.25 -0.71 9.76
CA ILE A 202 -15.76 0.40 10.58
C ILE A 202 -17.19 0.12 11.03
N CYS A 203 -18.09 -0.26 10.10
CA CYS A 203 -19.48 -0.55 10.43
C CYS A 203 -19.60 -1.65 11.49
N HIS A 204 -18.89 -2.76 11.31
CA HIS A 204 -18.95 -3.88 12.24
C HIS A 204 -18.29 -3.60 13.60
N VAL A 205 -17.23 -2.78 13.64
CA VAL A 205 -16.63 -2.34 14.91
C VAL A 205 -17.59 -1.43 15.68
N VAL A 206 -18.23 -0.47 15.01
CA VAL A 206 -19.21 0.42 15.66
C VAL A 206 -20.42 -0.37 16.18
N GLU A 207 -20.90 -1.34 15.41
CA GLU A 207 -21.99 -2.23 15.84
C GLU A 207 -21.59 -3.08 17.06
N TYR A 208 -20.37 -3.65 17.06
CA TYR A 208 -19.86 -4.40 18.20
C TYR A 208 -19.73 -3.53 19.46
N GLN A 209 -19.29 -2.28 19.33
CA GLN A 209 -19.20 -1.33 20.43
C GLN A 209 -20.56 -1.02 21.04
N ASN A 210 -21.57 -0.74 20.21
CA ASN A 210 -22.93 -0.46 20.68
C ASN A 210 -23.50 -1.66 21.45
N ILE A 211 -23.35 -2.87 20.91
CA ILE A 211 -23.79 -4.12 21.57
C ILE A 211 -23.04 -4.35 22.88
N SER A 212 -21.73 -4.08 22.92
CA SER A 212 -20.92 -4.24 24.14
C SER A 212 -21.37 -3.27 25.24
N GLN A 213 -21.62 -2.00 24.90
CA GLN A 213 -22.09 -0.98 25.85
C GLN A 213 -23.50 -1.29 26.38
N GLU A 214 -24.43 -1.73 25.53
CA GLU A 214 -25.78 -2.13 25.97
C GLU A 214 -25.74 -3.31 26.95
N ASN A 215 -24.88 -4.31 26.69
CA ASN A 215 -24.71 -5.46 27.57
C ASN A 215 -24.02 -5.09 28.89
N GLU A 216 -23.05 -4.18 28.90
CA GLU A 216 -22.43 -3.69 30.14
C GLU A 216 -23.44 -2.94 31.02
N HIS A 217 -24.31 -2.11 30.43
CA HIS A 217 -25.36 -1.41 31.18
C HIS A 217 -26.38 -2.36 31.80
N ALA A 218 -26.81 -3.40 31.07
CA ALA A 218 -27.72 -4.42 31.59
C ALA A 218 -27.09 -5.23 32.75
N ILE A 219 -25.80 -5.56 32.66
CA ILE A 219 -25.08 -6.28 33.73
C ILE A 219 -24.90 -5.39 34.97
N HIS A 220 -24.60 -4.10 34.80
CA HIS A 220 -24.49 -3.18 35.92
C HIS A 220 -25.83 -2.97 36.65
N THR A 221 -26.94 -2.92 35.92
CA THR A 221 -28.28 -2.80 36.54
C THR A 221 -28.72 -4.08 37.25
N LEU A 222 -28.43 -5.26 36.67
CA LEU A 222 -28.65 -6.55 37.34
C LEU A 222 -27.74 -6.75 38.56
N GLY A 223 -26.49 -6.30 38.49
CA GLY A 223 -25.54 -6.34 39.60
C GLY A 223 -25.94 -5.44 40.77
N VAL A 224 -26.54 -4.28 40.48
CA VAL A 224 -27.13 -3.41 41.50
C VAL A 224 -28.37 -4.08 42.12
N LEU A 225 -29.27 -4.67 41.32
CA LEU A 225 -30.45 -5.37 41.88
C LEU A 225 -30.07 -6.55 42.78
N ASN A 226 -29.09 -7.38 42.38
CA ASN A 226 -28.62 -8.52 43.19
C ASN A 226 -27.86 -8.11 44.46
N ALA A 227 -27.39 -6.87 44.57
CA ALA A 227 -26.75 -6.37 45.78
C ALA A 227 -27.77 -5.83 46.82
N PHE A 228 -29.04 -5.71 46.42
CA PHE A 228 -30.15 -5.25 47.27
C PHE A 228 -31.14 -6.36 47.67
N GLU A 229 -30.90 -7.61 47.26
CA GLU A 229 -31.50 -8.83 47.86
C GLU A 229 -30.60 -9.41 48.95
#